data_AF-K9G7H0-F1
#
_entry.id   AF-K9G7H0-F1
#
_cell.length_a   1.000
_cell.length_b   1.000
_cell.length_c   1.000
_cell.angle_alpha   90.00
_cell.angle_beta   90.00
_cell.angle_gamma   90.00
#
_symmetry.space_group_name_H-M   'P 1'
#
loop_
_entity.id
_entity.type
_entity.pdbx_description
1 polymer ?
#
loop_
_entity_poly.entity_id
_entity_poly.type
_entity_poly.pdbx_seq_one_letter_code
_entity_poly.pdbx_strand_id
1 'polypeptide(L)'
;MSTILRTLRNLRRVGFKDAAHQMQNIGDTKAGTLIGIDGFGNKYFENLQELPLRTRWVDYKEAEYDTSHIEPGWHAWIAYAVDGPPTADKVMQSGFRPWELSEHRANPTMSRAAFKTYSTTRPKITAWTPTAAPR
;
A
#
# COMPACT_ATOMS: atom_id res chain seq x y z
N MET A 1 -9.98 -18.66 -13.93
CA MET A 1 -9.64 -19.54 -15.09
C MET A 1 -9.21 -18.69 -16.29
N SER A 2 -8.15 -19.07 -17.02
CA SER A 2 -7.64 -18.31 -18.17
C SER A 2 -8.42 -18.63 -19.45
N THR A 3 -9.67 -18.17 -19.57
CA THR A 3 -10.50 -18.37 -20.76
C THR A 3 -10.90 -17.04 -21.39
N ILE A 4 -10.98 -17.01 -22.72
CA ILE A 4 -11.43 -15.82 -23.48
C ILE A 4 -12.88 -15.44 -23.10
N LEU A 5 -13.71 -16.43 -22.79
CA LEU A 5 -15.07 -16.18 -22.32
C LEU A 5 -15.08 -15.42 -20.98
N ARG A 6 -14.11 -15.67 -20.09
CA ARG A 6 -14.00 -14.92 -18.83
C ARG A 6 -13.64 -13.46 -19.10
N THR A 7 -12.68 -13.20 -19.98
CA THR A 7 -12.25 -11.83 -20.29
C THR A 7 -13.37 -11.04 -20.96
N LEU A 8 -14.08 -11.63 -21.93
CA LEU A 8 -15.24 -11.00 -22.58
C LEU A 8 -16.40 -10.75 -21.59
N ARG A 9 -16.66 -11.68 -20.68
CA ARG A 9 -17.66 -11.51 -19.62
C ARG A 9 -17.29 -10.36 -18.68
N ASN A 10 -16.03 -10.29 -18.26
CA ASN A 10 -15.54 -9.23 -17.37
C ASN A 10 -15.54 -7.87 -18.07
N LEU A 11 -15.16 -7.81 -19.36
CA LEU A 11 -15.26 -6.61 -20.19
C LEU A 11 -16.68 -6.07 -20.24
N ARG A 12 -17.70 -6.94 -20.38
CA ARG A 12 -19.11 -6.51 -20.34
C ARG A 12 -19.55 -6.01 -18.96
N ARG A 13 -19.06 -6.61 -17.88
CA ARG A 13 -19.43 -6.23 -16.49
C ARG A 13 -18.82 -4.90 -16.07
N VAL A 14 -17.56 -4.70 -16.39
CA VAL A 14 -16.75 -3.56 -15.94
C VAL A 14 -16.83 -2.39 -16.91
N GLY A 15 -17.08 -2.66 -18.20
CA GLY A 15 -17.10 -1.66 -19.26
C GLY A 15 -15.74 -1.44 -19.90
N PHE A 16 -15.74 -0.83 -21.08
CA PHE A 16 -14.52 -0.70 -21.91
C PHE A 16 -13.43 0.16 -21.25
N LYS A 17 -13.81 1.29 -20.65
CA LYS A 17 -12.88 2.22 -20.01
C LYS A 17 -12.08 1.54 -18.90
N ASP A 18 -12.78 0.92 -17.95
CA ASP A 18 -12.16 0.29 -16.80
C ASP A 18 -11.41 -0.98 -17.20
N ALA A 19 -11.90 -1.73 -18.20
CA ALA A 19 -11.15 -2.86 -18.75
C ALA A 19 -9.85 -2.44 -19.43
N ALA A 20 -9.83 -1.32 -20.14
CA ALA A 20 -8.61 -0.77 -20.75
C ALA A 20 -7.62 -0.28 -19.67
N HIS A 21 -8.11 0.39 -18.62
CA HIS A 21 -7.31 0.79 -17.45
C HIS A 21 -6.69 -0.41 -16.75
N GLN A 22 -7.48 -1.45 -16.48
CA GLN A 22 -6.99 -2.69 -15.88
C GLN A 22 -5.98 -3.41 -16.78
N MET A 23 -6.17 -3.39 -18.09
CA MET A 23 -5.21 -3.98 -19.03
C MET A 23 -3.85 -3.27 -18.97
N GLN A 24 -3.84 -1.95 -18.84
CA GLN A 24 -2.61 -1.17 -18.74
C GLN A 24 -1.88 -1.40 -17.41
N ASN A 25 -2.62 -1.50 -16.30
CA ASN A 25 -2.00 -1.53 -14.96
C ASN A 25 -1.80 -2.95 -14.42
N ILE A 26 -2.82 -3.80 -14.53
CA ILE A 26 -2.87 -5.16 -13.97
C ILE A 26 -2.49 -6.21 -15.04
N GLY A 27 -2.73 -5.91 -16.31
CA GLY A 27 -2.56 -6.87 -17.42
C GLY A 27 -3.66 -7.94 -17.49
N ASP A 28 -4.76 -7.76 -16.77
CA ASP A 28 -5.88 -8.71 -16.72
C ASP A 28 -7.22 -7.97 -16.55
N THR A 29 -8.29 -8.52 -17.13
CA THR A 29 -9.65 -8.01 -16.94
C THR A 29 -10.31 -8.74 -15.77
N LYS A 30 -10.49 -8.02 -14.66
CA LYS A 30 -11.10 -8.52 -13.42
C LYS A 30 -12.37 -7.75 -13.11
N ALA A 31 -13.40 -8.49 -12.72
CA ALA A 31 -14.68 -7.93 -12.29
C ALA A 31 -14.94 -8.40 -10.86
N GLY A 32 -15.26 -7.47 -9.96
CA GLY A 32 -15.53 -7.76 -8.55
C GLY A 32 -16.24 -6.61 -7.86
N THR A 33 -16.59 -6.84 -6.60
CA THR A 33 -17.25 -5.84 -5.76
C THR A 33 -16.19 -4.93 -5.15
N LEU A 34 -16.43 -3.61 -5.17
CA LEU A 34 -15.60 -2.64 -4.45
C LEU A 34 -15.83 -2.80 -2.95
N ILE A 35 -14.78 -3.17 -2.22
CA ILE A 35 -14.81 -3.38 -0.77
C ILE A 35 -14.51 -2.07 -0.02
N GLY A 36 -13.61 -1.26 -0.55
CA GLY A 36 -13.28 0.03 0.03
C GLY A 36 -12.17 0.74 -0.70
N ILE A 37 -11.87 1.94 -0.19
CA ILE A 37 -10.82 2.83 -0.69
C ILE A 37 -9.98 3.23 0.53
N ASP A 38 -8.66 3.19 0.42
CA ASP A 38 -7.76 3.64 1.49
C ASP A 38 -7.57 5.17 1.47
N GLY A 39 -6.83 5.71 2.44
CA GLY A 39 -6.52 7.14 2.52
C GLY A 39 -5.67 7.65 1.35
N PHE A 40 -4.84 6.78 0.76
CA PHE A 40 -4.07 7.08 -0.45
C PHE A 40 -4.97 7.15 -1.71
N GLY A 41 -6.14 6.52 -1.65
CA GLY A 41 -7.12 6.46 -2.72
C GLY A 41 -7.00 5.21 -3.60
N ASN A 42 -6.25 4.20 -3.19
CA ASN A 42 -6.22 2.88 -3.80
C ASN A 42 -7.56 2.17 -3.53
N LYS A 43 -8.07 1.47 -4.55
CA LYS A 43 -9.38 0.81 -4.50
C LYS A 43 -9.18 -0.70 -4.36
N TYR A 44 -9.91 -1.31 -3.44
CA TYR A 44 -9.80 -2.74 -3.13
C TYR A 44 -11.05 -3.48 -3.57
N PHE A 45 -10.85 -4.60 -4.26
CA PHE A 45 -11.94 -5.38 -4.85
C PHE A 45 -11.88 -6.85 -4.44
N GLU A 46 -13.04 -7.50 -4.40
CA GLU A 46 -13.15 -8.94 -4.13
C GLU A 46 -14.10 -9.64 -5.12
N ASN A 47 -13.73 -10.87 -5.50
CA ASN A 47 -14.55 -11.81 -6.25
C ASN A 47 -14.19 -13.26 -5.90
N LEU A 48 -15.08 -13.94 -5.17
CA LEU A 48 -14.91 -15.34 -4.74
C LEU A 48 -15.09 -16.37 -5.87
N GLN A 49 -15.47 -15.96 -7.09
CA GLN A 49 -15.61 -16.84 -8.26
C GLN A 49 -14.28 -17.08 -8.98
N GLU A 50 -13.23 -16.34 -8.63
CA GLU A 50 -11.89 -16.51 -9.17
C GLU A 50 -11.11 -17.60 -8.41
N LEU A 51 -9.94 -17.95 -8.93
CA LEU A 51 -9.04 -18.92 -8.30
C LEU A 51 -8.58 -18.42 -6.92
N PRO A 52 -8.26 -19.33 -5.98
CA PRO A 52 -7.65 -18.96 -4.70
C PRO A 52 -6.45 -18.03 -4.90
N LEU A 53 -6.27 -17.09 -3.97
CA LEU A 53 -5.26 -16.01 -4.01
C LEU A 53 -5.43 -14.97 -5.13
N ARG A 54 -6.41 -15.14 -6.04
CA ARG A 54 -6.79 -14.14 -7.05
C ARG A 54 -8.16 -13.52 -6.82
N THR A 55 -8.80 -13.86 -5.71
CA THR A 55 -10.13 -13.35 -5.37
C THR A 55 -10.08 -11.90 -4.93
N ARG A 56 -8.98 -11.43 -4.34
CA ARG A 56 -8.76 -10.03 -3.93
C ARG A 56 -7.71 -9.37 -4.83
N TRP A 57 -7.92 -8.10 -5.17
CA TRP A 57 -6.91 -7.27 -5.83
C TRP A 57 -7.08 -5.79 -5.48
N VAL A 58 -6.03 -5.03 -5.75
CA VAL A 58 -5.99 -3.57 -5.61
C VAL A 58 -5.88 -2.92 -6.99
N ASP A 59 -6.55 -1.78 -7.15
CA ASP A 59 -6.34 -0.83 -8.24
C ASP A 59 -5.73 0.43 -7.63
N TYR A 60 -4.46 0.66 -7.92
CA TYR A 60 -3.71 1.78 -7.36
C TYR A 60 -4.17 3.09 -7.98
N LYS A 61 -4.13 4.17 -7.18
CA LYS A 61 -4.44 5.51 -7.67
C LYS A 61 -3.32 6.08 -8.55
N GLU A 62 -2.07 5.82 -8.18
CA GLU A 62 -0.91 6.31 -8.90
C GLU A 62 -0.53 5.40 -10.07
N ALA A 63 -0.04 5.98 -11.16
CA ALA A 63 0.42 5.24 -12.32
C ALA A 63 1.77 4.52 -12.05
N GLU A 64 2.67 5.19 -11.33
CA GLU A 64 3.91 4.61 -10.79
C GLU A 64 3.59 3.94 -9.44
N TYR A 65 2.84 2.84 -9.51
CA TYR A 65 2.41 2.16 -8.30
C TYR A 65 3.55 1.37 -7.64
N ASP A 66 3.56 1.37 -6.31
CA ASP A 66 4.37 0.47 -5.50
C ASP A 66 3.50 -0.23 -4.46
N THR A 67 3.86 -1.46 -4.14
CA THR A 67 3.24 -2.26 -3.07
C THR A 67 3.30 -1.58 -1.71
N SER A 68 4.29 -0.72 -1.48
CA SER A 68 4.39 0.06 -0.24
C SER A 68 3.31 1.14 -0.10
N HIS A 69 2.53 1.43 -1.15
CA HIS A 69 1.42 2.40 -1.09
C HIS A 69 0.18 1.84 -0.40
N ILE A 70 0.11 0.53 -0.17
CA ILE A 70 -0.99 -0.13 0.55
C ILE A 70 -0.86 0.14 2.04
N GLU A 71 -1.92 0.64 2.67
CA GLU A 71 -1.95 0.83 4.12
C GLU A 71 -1.87 -0.51 4.89
N PRO A 72 -1.34 -0.53 6.13
CA PRO A 72 -1.09 -1.77 6.86
C PRO A 72 -2.31 -2.70 7.04
N GLY A 73 -3.48 -2.14 7.36
CA GLY A 73 -4.70 -2.93 7.49
C GLY A 73 -5.15 -3.55 6.17
N TRP A 74 -5.08 -2.78 5.07
CA TRP A 74 -5.40 -3.27 3.74
C TRP A 74 -4.38 -4.29 3.25
N HIS A 75 -3.12 -4.15 3.64
CA HIS A 75 -2.07 -5.11 3.37
C HIS A 75 -2.34 -6.47 4.04
N ALA A 76 -2.83 -6.48 5.29
CA ALA A 76 -3.25 -7.71 5.96
C ALA A 76 -4.43 -8.39 5.24
N TRP A 77 -5.42 -7.60 4.80
CA TRP A 77 -6.60 -8.10 4.10
C TRP A 77 -6.28 -8.65 2.71
N ILE A 78 -5.50 -7.92 1.91
CA ILE A 78 -5.13 -8.36 0.55
C ILE A 78 -4.25 -9.62 0.57
N ALA A 79 -3.46 -9.80 1.63
CA ALA A 79 -2.62 -10.97 1.85
C ALA A 79 -3.37 -12.16 2.46
N TYR A 80 -4.70 -12.08 2.65
CA TYR A 80 -5.53 -13.12 3.28
C TYR A 80 -5.11 -13.46 4.71
N ALA A 81 -4.43 -12.55 5.41
CA ALA A 81 -4.13 -12.74 6.83
C ALA A 81 -5.38 -12.55 7.70
N VAL A 82 -6.34 -11.76 7.21
CA VAL A 82 -7.63 -11.49 7.85
C VAL A 82 -8.77 -11.61 6.85
N ASP A 83 -9.93 -12.06 7.33
CA ASP A 83 -11.13 -12.18 6.51
C ASP A 83 -11.81 -10.82 6.28
N GLY A 84 -11.93 -10.02 7.34
CA GLY A 84 -12.59 -8.72 7.32
C GLY A 84 -11.68 -7.60 6.81
N PRO A 85 -12.19 -6.67 5.97
CA PRO A 85 -11.43 -5.49 5.57
C PRO A 85 -11.31 -4.47 6.71
N PRO A 86 -10.38 -3.49 6.62
CA PRO A 86 -10.21 -2.43 7.62
C PRO A 86 -11.45 -1.54 7.80
N THR A 87 -12.35 -1.52 6.82
CA THR A 87 -13.63 -0.81 6.92
C THR A 87 -14.60 -1.47 7.91
N ALA A 88 -14.46 -2.77 8.16
CA ALA A 88 -15.31 -3.52 9.08
C ALA A 88 -14.77 -3.56 10.52
N ASP A 89 -13.44 -3.50 10.69
CA ASP A 89 -12.79 -3.56 12.00
C ASP A 89 -12.02 -2.27 12.30
N LYS A 90 -12.41 -1.57 13.37
CA LYS A 90 -11.76 -0.33 13.82
C LYS A 90 -10.30 -0.55 14.24
N VAL A 91 -9.95 -1.74 14.73
CA VAL A 91 -8.58 -2.03 15.17
C VAL A 91 -7.60 -2.08 13.99
N MET A 92 -8.12 -2.35 12.78
CA MET A 92 -7.35 -2.42 11.54
C MET A 92 -7.19 -1.06 10.84
N GLN A 93 -7.83 0.00 11.36
CA GLN A 93 -7.71 1.35 10.81
C GLN A 93 -6.46 2.04 11.34
N SER A 94 -5.74 2.71 10.44
CA SER A 94 -4.57 3.51 10.78
C SER A 94 -4.96 4.70 11.67
N GLY A 95 -4.07 5.07 12.60
CA GLY A 95 -4.25 6.27 13.44
C GLY A 95 -5.21 6.10 14.63
N PHE A 96 -5.67 4.87 14.92
CA PHE A 96 -6.47 4.61 16.12
C PHE A 96 -5.63 4.72 17.40
N ARG A 97 -4.33 4.40 17.32
CA ARG A 97 -3.43 4.39 18.47
C ARG A 97 -2.69 5.73 18.60
N PRO A 98 -2.49 6.27 19.82
CA PRO A 98 -1.87 7.60 19.99
C PRO A 98 -0.41 7.71 19.56
N TRP A 99 0.32 6.59 19.43
CA TRP A 99 1.70 6.54 18.94
C TRP A 99 1.80 6.22 17.45
N GLU A 100 0.69 5.87 16.81
CA GLU A 100 0.66 5.54 15.40
C GLU A 100 0.64 6.81 14.56
N LEU A 101 1.22 6.72 13.36
CA LEU A 101 1.12 7.82 12.40
C LEU A 101 -0.35 7.96 11.98
N SER A 102 -0.82 9.20 11.85
CA SER A 102 -2.19 9.47 11.38
C SER A 102 -2.43 9.00 9.95
N GLU A 103 -1.37 9.04 9.13
CA GLU A 103 -1.39 8.62 7.73
C GLU A 103 -0.23 7.64 7.48
N HIS A 104 -0.50 6.64 6.65
CA HIS A 104 0.52 5.71 6.21
C HIS A 104 1.59 6.42 5.38
N ARG A 105 2.83 5.92 5.40
CA ARG A 105 3.95 6.46 4.63
C ARG A 105 4.54 5.36 3.77
N ALA A 106 4.46 5.55 2.46
CA ALA A 106 5.10 4.70 1.47
C ALA A 106 6.63 4.64 1.65
N ASN A 107 7.26 3.61 1.07
CA ASN A 107 8.71 3.42 1.13
C ASN A 107 9.45 4.54 0.39
N PRO A 108 10.23 5.40 1.08
CA PRO A 108 10.90 6.53 0.46
C PRO A 108 12.29 6.16 -0.11
N THR A 109 12.57 4.89 -0.39
CA THR A 109 13.87 4.44 -0.91
C THR A 109 14.22 5.17 -2.21
N MET A 110 15.51 5.51 -2.41
CA MET A 110 16.00 6.31 -3.56
C MET A 110 15.39 7.73 -3.67
N SER A 111 14.65 8.21 -2.67
CA SER A 111 14.18 9.59 -2.57
C SER A 111 15.02 10.42 -1.59
N ARG A 112 14.75 11.74 -1.53
CA ARG A 112 15.36 12.63 -0.52
C ARG A 112 14.97 12.27 0.91
N ALA A 113 13.83 11.58 1.10
CA ALA A 113 13.32 11.15 2.39
C ALA A 113 13.78 9.72 2.76
N ALA A 114 14.71 9.12 2.00
CA ALA A 114 15.27 7.81 2.31
C ALA A 114 15.89 7.79 3.71
N PHE A 115 15.69 6.68 4.44
CA PHE A 115 16.26 6.49 5.76
C PHE A 115 17.80 6.52 5.70
N LYS A 116 18.40 7.37 6.53
CA LYS A 116 19.86 7.47 6.67
C LYS A 116 20.25 7.02 8.08
N THR A 117 21.04 5.96 8.15
CA THR A 117 21.58 5.45 9.42
C THR A 117 22.58 6.45 10.00
N TYR A 118 22.54 6.64 11.31
CA TYR A 118 23.52 7.42 12.05
C TYR A 118 23.76 6.77 13.43
N SER A 119 24.87 7.12 14.08
CA SER A 119 25.11 6.69 15.46
C SER A 119 24.14 7.39 16.38
N THR A 120 23.29 6.63 17.07
CA THR A 120 22.42 7.15 18.14
C THR A 120 23.19 7.40 19.44
N THR A 121 24.49 7.07 19.47
CA THR A 121 25.36 7.27 20.64
C THR A 121 26.17 8.55 20.50
N ARG A 122 26.28 9.29 21.62
CA ARG A 122 27.21 10.41 21.75
C ARG A 122 28.64 9.88 21.94
N PRO A 123 29.68 10.66 21.54
CA PRO A 123 31.06 10.32 21.84
C PRO A 123 31.25 10.02 23.33
N LYS A 124 31.93 8.93 23.65
CA LYS A 124 32.16 8.49 25.04
C LYS A 124 33.27 9.27 25.73
N ILE A 125 34.17 9.87 24.95
CA ILE A 125 35.30 10.66 25.43
C ILE A 125 35.07 12.10 24.97
N THR A 126 35.12 13.05 25.90
CA THR A 126 34.99 14.48 25.63
C THR A 126 36.36 15.09 25.36
N ALA A 127 36.53 15.76 24.22
CA ALA A 127 37.76 16.45 23.89
C ALA A 127 37.94 17.73 24.73
N TRP A 128 39.19 18.09 25.01
CA TRP A 128 39.51 19.40 25.58
C TRP A 128 39.21 20.50 24.55
N THR A 129 38.54 21.57 24.99
CA THR A 129 38.27 22.76 24.14
C THR A 129 39.33 23.81 24.46
N PRO A 130 40.27 24.12 23.55
CA PRO A 130 41.36 25.05 23.81
C PRO A 130 40.86 26.48 23.99
N THR A 131 41.36 27.16 25.04
CA THR A 131 41.20 28.61 25.22
C THR A 131 42.56 29.28 25.08
N ALA A 132 42.71 30.20 24.13
CA ALA A 132 43.94 30.97 23.96
C ALA A 132 44.03 32.04 25.06
N ALA A 133 45.09 31.99 25.88
CA ALA A 133 45.41 33.05 26.83
C ALA A 133 46.22 34.16 26.14
N PRO A 134 45.99 35.45 26.46
CA PRO A 134 46.88 36.52 26.03
C PRO A 134 48.27 36.32 26.63
N ARG A 135 49.29 36.82 25.94
CA ARG A 135 50.69 36.78 26.40
C ARG A 135 50.96 37.79 27.49
#